data_AF-A0A965IWQ4-F1
#
_entry.id   AF-A0A965IWQ4-F1
#
_cell.length_a   1.000
_cell.length_b   1.000
_cell.length_c   1.000
_cell.angle_alpha   90.00
_cell.angle_beta   90.00
_cell.angle_gamma   90.00
#
_symmetry.space_group_name_H-M   'P 1'
#
loop_
_entity.id
_entity.type
_entity.pdbx_description
1 polymer ?
#
loop_
_entity_poly.entity_id
_entity_poly.type
_entity_poly.pdbx_seq_one_letter_code
_entity_poly.pdbx_strand_id
1 'polypeptide(L)'
;YIFHPMNAYDDGDEVVFDAVRHPKMFDKERRGPSEGPPTLDRWRLNPVTGKSSHQRIDDRGQEFPRHNETLLGKKYRFGYTAGIGKGFSQDTLIKVDLQTMTTEARTDQPRYGYGEPVFIPRENAQSEDDGYVMVLRLDNETTTSDLAVFDARAITSDPVAVVHLPVRVPNGFHGNWVPEGQ
;
A
#
# COMPACT_ATOMS: atom_id res chain seq x y z
N TYR A 1 1.88 1.78 -17.42
CA TYR A 1 0.51 2.23 -17.09
C TYR A 1 0.45 2.45 -15.59
N ILE A 2 -0.30 3.42 -15.10
CA ILE A 2 -0.41 3.72 -13.66
C ILE A 2 -1.89 3.69 -13.30
N PHE A 3 -2.26 2.93 -12.27
CA PHE A 3 -3.60 2.95 -11.69
C PHE A 3 -3.62 3.80 -10.43
N HIS A 4 -2.93 3.32 -9.38
CA HIS A 4 -3.02 3.96 -8.07
C HIS A 4 -1.76 4.77 -7.74
N PRO A 5 -1.91 6.08 -7.48
CA PRO A 5 -0.87 6.87 -6.85
C PRO A 5 -0.76 6.52 -5.37
N MET A 6 0.46 6.54 -4.83
CA MET A 6 0.68 6.49 -3.38
C MET A 6 0.47 7.88 -2.77
N ASN A 7 1.23 8.88 -3.25
CA ASN A 7 1.11 10.29 -2.87
C ASN A 7 1.89 11.16 -3.88
N ALA A 8 1.68 12.47 -3.82
CA ALA A 8 2.46 13.46 -4.56
C ALA A 8 2.72 14.68 -3.69
N TYR A 9 3.84 15.37 -3.87
CA TYR A 9 4.13 16.62 -3.15
C TYR A 9 5.16 17.50 -3.87
N ASP A 10 5.12 18.79 -3.59
CA ASP A 10 6.11 19.76 -4.10
C ASP A 10 7.41 19.70 -3.27
N ASP A 11 8.55 19.71 -3.97
CA ASP A 11 9.92 19.69 -3.41
C ASP A 11 10.79 20.71 -4.18
N GLY A 12 10.64 21.99 -3.82
CA GLY A 12 11.24 23.10 -4.56
C GLY A 12 10.55 23.31 -5.90
N ASP A 13 11.33 23.33 -7.00
CA ASP A 13 10.81 23.45 -8.37
C ASP A 13 10.39 22.10 -8.98
N GLU A 14 10.41 21.03 -8.19
CA GLU A 14 10.02 19.69 -8.62
C GLU A 14 8.75 19.21 -7.91
N VAL A 15 7.97 18.37 -8.58
CA VAL A 15 6.92 17.55 -7.99
C VAL A 15 7.47 16.13 -7.85
N VAL A 16 7.42 15.60 -6.64
CA VAL A 16 7.66 14.18 -6.38
C VAL A 16 6.33 13.44 -6.50
N PHE A 17 6.30 12.38 -7.28
CA PHE A 17 5.12 11.56 -7.52
C PHE A 17 5.46 10.10 -7.36
N ASP A 18 4.82 9.43 -6.40
CA ASP A 18 4.99 8.00 -6.15
C ASP A 18 3.73 7.25 -6.56
N ALA A 19 3.88 6.18 -7.32
CA ALA A 19 2.74 5.42 -7.80
C ALA A 19 3.11 3.98 -8.15
N VAL A 20 2.08 3.13 -8.18
CA VAL A 20 2.21 1.76 -8.64
C VAL A 20 2.14 1.72 -10.17
N ARG A 21 3.21 1.19 -10.78
CA ARG A 21 3.38 1.09 -12.22
C ARG A 21 3.16 -0.33 -12.70
N HIS A 22 2.22 -0.50 -13.62
CA HIS A 22 2.08 -1.70 -14.43
C HIS A 22 2.96 -1.60 -15.69
N PRO A 23 3.75 -2.63 -16.03
CA PRO A 23 4.62 -2.61 -17.21
C PRO A 23 3.82 -2.50 -18.50
N LYS A 24 2.67 -3.17 -18.58
CA LYS A 24 1.74 -3.20 -19.70
C LYS A 24 0.30 -3.27 -19.20
N MET A 25 -0.63 -2.80 -20.02
CA MET A 25 -2.07 -2.88 -19.77
C MET A 25 -2.85 -2.94 -21.08
N PHE A 26 -3.85 -3.82 -21.12
CA PHE A 26 -4.77 -4.00 -22.25
C PHE A 26 -4.09 -4.33 -23.59
N ASP A 27 -2.85 -4.85 -23.55
CA ASP A 27 -2.06 -5.21 -24.73
C ASP A 27 -2.56 -6.56 -25.28
N LYS A 28 -2.51 -7.60 -24.46
CA LYS A 28 -3.01 -8.96 -24.78
C LYS A 28 -4.20 -9.35 -23.90
N GLU A 29 -4.13 -9.05 -22.60
CA GLU A 29 -5.23 -9.33 -21.66
C GLU A 29 -6.12 -8.09 -21.50
N ARG A 30 -7.34 -8.17 -22.03
CA ARG A 30 -8.30 -7.05 -22.04
C ARG A 30 -9.09 -6.91 -20.74
N ARG A 31 -9.09 -7.94 -19.88
CA ARG A 31 -9.71 -7.95 -18.54
C ARG A 31 -8.67 -7.83 -17.42
N GLY A 32 -7.48 -7.32 -17.75
CA GLY A 32 -6.35 -7.19 -16.82
C GLY A 32 -6.69 -6.40 -15.56
N PRO A 33 -5.73 -6.27 -14.64
CA PRO A 33 -4.37 -5.86 -14.99
C PRO A 33 -3.28 -6.96 -14.95
N SER A 34 -3.39 -7.98 -15.80
CA SER A 34 -2.65 -9.26 -15.73
C SER A 34 -1.43 -9.40 -16.65
N GLU A 35 -0.70 -8.32 -16.89
CA GLU A 35 0.38 -8.29 -17.91
C GLU A 35 1.78 -8.01 -17.35
N GLY A 36 1.99 -8.43 -16.09
CA GLY A 36 3.27 -8.35 -15.38
C GLY A 36 3.09 -7.84 -13.95
N PRO A 37 4.12 -7.97 -13.11
CA PRO A 37 4.05 -7.51 -11.73
C PRO A 37 3.93 -5.98 -11.67
N PRO A 38 2.96 -5.43 -10.94
CA PRO A 38 2.92 -4.00 -10.64
C PRO A 38 3.99 -3.65 -9.61
N THR A 39 4.69 -2.53 -9.80
CA THR A 39 5.85 -2.15 -8.96
C THR A 39 5.69 -0.74 -8.42
N LEU A 40 6.31 -0.44 -7.28
CA LEU A 40 6.28 0.92 -6.73
C LEU A 40 7.43 1.75 -7.31
N ASP A 41 7.09 2.87 -7.92
CA ASP A 41 8.01 3.73 -8.66
C ASP A 41 7.83 5.19 -8.26
N ARG A 42 8.93 5.96 -8.31
CA ARG A 42 8.98 7.40 -8.04
C ARG A 42 9.33 8.16 -9.31
N TRP A 43 8.66 9.28 -9.52
CA TRP A 43 9.02 10.29 -10.49
C TRP A 43 9.37 11.60 -9.78
N ARG A 44 10.34 12.31 -10.33
CA ARG A 44 10.56 13.73 -10.02
C ARG A 44 10.34 14.51 -11.31
N LEU A 45 9.39 15.43 -11.27
CA LEU A 45 8.91 16.16 -12.43
C LEU A 45 9.18 17.65 -12.21
N ASN A 46 9.97 18.28 -13.07
CA ASN A 46 10.25 19.70 -12.98
C ASN A 46 9.38 20.47 -14.01
N PRO A 47 8.23 21.06 -13.59
CA PRO A 47 7.34 21.77 -14.52
C PRO A 47 7.97 23.03 -15.13
N VAL A 48 8.98 23.63 -14.48
CA VAL A 48 9.66 24.84 -14.98
C VAL A 48 10.53 24.52 -16.21
N THR A 49 11.26 23.41 -16.17
CA THR A 49 12.20 23.00 -17.22
C THR A 49 11.64 21.92 -18.16
N GLY A 50 10.53 21.29 -17.80
CA GLY A 50 9.95 20.15 -18.50
C GLY A 50 10.72 18.84 -18.35
N LYS A 51 11.74 18.79 -17.47
CA LYS A 51 12.55 17.58 -17.23
C LYS A 51 11.85 16.63 -16.25
N SER A 52 12.12 15.34 -16.40
CA SER A 52 11.67 14.31 -15.46
C SER A 52 12.74 13.27 -15.20
N SER A 53 12.75 12.71 -14.00
CA SER A 53 13.49 11.49 -13.66
C SER A 53 12.54 10.43 -13.10
N HIS A 54 12.96 9.17 -13.18
CA HIS A 54 12.20 8.00 -12.73
C HIS A 54 13.14 7.05 -11.99
N GLN A 55 12.63 6.47 -10.89
CA GLN A 55 13.34 5.50 -10.08
C GLN A 55 12.38 4.40 -9.61
N ARG A 56 12.79 3.15 -9.73
CA ARG A 56 12.13 2.02 -9.06
C ARG A 56 12.44 2.08 -7.56
N ILE A 57 11.40 2.09 -6.73
CA ILE A 57 11.55 1.99 -5.27
C ILE A 57 11.59 0.52 -4.86
N ASP A 58 10.61 -0.27 -5.34
CA ASP A 58 10.48 -1.68 -4.99
C ASP A 58 9.91 -2.45 -6.18
N ASP A 59 10.63 -3.50 -6.60
CA ASP A 59 10.33 -4.31 -7.78
C ASP A 59 9.45 -5.53 -7.49
N ARG A 60 9.10 -5.77 -6.21
CA ARG A 60 8.09 -6.75 -5.83
C ARG A 60 6.72 -6.33 -6.36
N GLY A 61 5.94 -7.35 -6.77
CA GLY A 61 4.54 -7.18 -7.16
C GLY A 61 3.75 -6.57 -6.01
N GLN A 62 3.14 -5.39 -6.20
CA GLN A 62 2.37 -4.70 -5.18
C GLN A 62 1.35 -3.72 -5.76
N GLU A 63 0.26 -3.50 -5.03
CA GLU A 63 -0.81 -2.55 -5.34
C GLU A 63 -1.43 -2.01 -4.04
N PHE A 64 -2.50 -1.24 -4.17
CA PHE A 64 -3.24 -0.57 -3.12
C PHE A 64 -2.33 0.25 -2.22
N PRO A 65 -1.54 1.19 -2.79
CA PRO A 65 -0.62 2.01 -2.01
C PRO A 65 -1.38 2.99 -1.13
N ARG A 66 -0.97 3.04 0.13
CA ARG A 66 -1.55 3.89 1.18
C ARG A 66 -0.43 4.52 1.99
N HIS A 67 -0.71 5.65 2.62
CA HIS A 67 0.23 6.41 3.44
C HIS A 67 -0.52 7.05 4.60
N ASN A 68 0.19 7.76 5.49
CA ASN A 68 -0.46 8.58 6.50
C ASN A 68 -1.18 9.77 5.85
N GLU A 69 -2.51 9.71 5.73
CA GLU A 69 -3.31 10.70 5.00
C GLU A 69 -3.29 12.11 5.60
N THR A 70 -2.81 12.29 6.84
CA THR A 70 -2.53 13.64 7.38
C THR A 70 -1.43 14.37 6.58
N LEU A 71 -0.65 13.62 5.79
CA LEU A 71 0.39 14.07 4.87
C LEU A 71 -0.01 13.96 3.39
N LEU A 72 -1.30 13.83 3.08
CA LEU A 72 -1.78 13.89 1.70
C LEU A 72 -1.30 15.19 1.04
N GLY A 73 -0.66 15.08 -0.13
CA GLY A 73 -0.13 16.24 -0.84
C GLY A 73 1.17 16.81 -0.25
N LYS A 74 1.71 16.22 0.82
CA LYS A 74 2.88 16.72 1.56
C LYS A 74 4.02 15.72 1.56
N LYS A 75 5.22 16.22 1.87
CA LYS A 75 6.41 15.38 2.05
C LYS A 75 6.16 14.35 3.15
N TYR A 76 6.48 13.10 2.84
CA TYR A 76 6.20 11.91 3.64
C TYR A 76 7.32 10.88 3.43
N ARG A 77 7.40 9.89 4.31
CA ARG A 77 8.45 8.86 4.36
C ARG A 77 7.91 7.45 4.21
N PHE A 78 6.74 7.14 4.76
CA PHE A 78 6.26 5.77 4.86
C PHE A 78 5.04 5.50 3.97
N GLY A 79 5.09 4.36 3.29
CA GLY A 79 3.99 3.82 2.50
C GLY A 79 3.68 2.38 2.88
N TYR A 80 2.45 1.94 2.62
CA TYR A 80 1.96 0.60 2.88
C TYR A 80 1.23 0.07 1.63
N THR A 81 1.48 -1.19 1.26
CA THR A 81 0.88 -1.81 0.07
C THR A 81 0.45 -3.24 0.35
N ALA A 82 -0.48 -3.74 -0.46
CA ALA A 82 -0.75 -5.16 -0.58
C ALA A 82 0.18 -5.75 -1.66
N GLY A 83 0.94 -6.78 -1.32
CA GLY A 83 1.75 -7.54 -2.26
C GLY A 83 0.89 -8.37 -3.20
N ILE A 84 1.21 -8.32 -4.49
CA ILE A 84 0.51 -9.03 -5.57
C ILE A 84 1.40 -10.16 -6.09
N GLY A 85 1.09 -11.38 -5.65
CA GLY A 85 1.73 -12.60 -6.09
C GLY A 85 1.10 -13.21 -7.35
N LYS A 86 1.37 -14.50 -7.54
CA LYS A 86 0.95 -15.24 -8.74
C LYS A 86 -0.57 -15.30 -8.84
N GLY A 87 -1.11 -14.98 -10.02
CA GLY A 87 -2.55 -15.04 -10.26
C GLY A 87 -3.34 -13.97 -9.51
N PHE A 88 -2.72 -12.84 -9.16
CA PHE A 88 -3.31 -11.74 -8.40
C PHE A 88 -3.63 -12.10 -6.94
N SER A 89 -2.87 -13.02 -6.34
CA SER A 89 -2.93 -13.26 -4.90
C SER A 89 -2.49 -12.01 -4.14
N GLN A 90 -3.36 -11.49 -3.28
CA GLN A 90 -2.96 -10.47 -2.32
C GLN A 90 -2.43 -11.18 -1.06
N ASP A 91 -1.12 -11.40 -0.97
CA ASP A 91 -0.53 -12.40 -0.07
C ASP A 91 0.48 -11.85 0.95
N THR A 92 0.79 -10.56 0.83
CA THR A 92 1.83 -9.91 1.62
C THR A 92 1.37 -8.53 2.06
N LEU A 93 1.60 -8.16 3.32
CA LEU A 93 1.53 -6.77 3.77
C LEU A 93 2.92 -6.16 3.69
N ILE A 94 3.07 -5.04 2.99
CA ILE A 94 4.36 -4.40 2.75
C ILE A 94 4.36 -3.00 3.38
N LYS A 95 5.47 -2.66 4.03
CA LYS A 95 5.82 -1.30 4.46
C LYS A 95 7.05 -0.85 3.68
N VAL A 96 7.04 0.39 3.22
CA VAL A 96 8.12 1.01 2.46
C VAL A 96 8.60 2.25 3.20
N ASP A 97 9.91 2.36 3.41
CA ASP A 97 10.57 3.60 3.82
C ASP A 97 11.16 4.26 2.56
N LEU A 98 10.52 5.33 2.11
CA LEU A 98 10.82 6.07 0.89
C LEU A 98 12.03 7.01 1.03
N GLN A 99 12.55 7.18 2.24
CA GLN A 99 13.77 7.95 2.47
C GLN A 99 15.00 7.04 2.32
N THR A 100 14.95 5.84 2.88
CA THR A 100 16.05 4.87 2.79
C THR A 100 15.91 3.92 1.59
N MET A 101 14.76 3.92 0.92
CA MET A 101 14.41 2.99 -0.16
C MET A 101 14.47 1.53 0.29
N THR A 102 14.06 1.27 1.54
CA THR A 102 14.02 -0.08 2.12
C THR A 102 12.60 -0.51 2.38
N THR A 103 12.38 -1.82 2.46
CA THR A 103 11.06 -2.38 2.66
C THR A 103 11.05 -3.49 3.71
N GLU A 104 9.94 -3.58 4.41
CA GLU A 104 9.57 -4.68 5.29
C GLU A 104 8.35 -5.38 4.71
N ALA A 105 8.25 -6.69 4.87
CA ALA A 105 7.14 -7.46 4.36
C ALA A 105 6.74 -8.57 5.32
N ARG A 106 5.42 -8.73 5.51
CA ARG A 106 4.81 -9.83 6.24
C ARG A 106 4.04 -10.71 5.26
N THR A 107 4.32 -12.01 5.29
CA THR A 107 3.52 -13.02 4.61
C THR A 107 3.21 -14.16 5.57
N ASP A 108 1.99 -14.65 5.53
CA ASP A 108 1.52 -15.79 6.33
C ASP A 108 0.88 -16.85 5.42
N GLN A 109 1.38 -16.94 4.19
CA GLN A 109 0.96 -17.96 3.24
C GLN A 109 1.28 -19.38 3.76
N PRO A 110 0.42 -20.37 3.46
CA PRO A 110 -0.75 -20.27 2.59
C PRO A 110 -2.03 -19.79 3.31
N ARG A 111 -1.96 -19.51 4.61
CA ARG A 111 -3.15 -19.29 5.44
C ARG A 111 -3.80 -17.95 5.18
N TYR A 112 -3.05 -16.85 5.23
CA TYR A 112 -3.65 -15.52 5.14
C TYR A 112 -3.34 -14.76 3.85
N GLY A 113 -4.34 -14.07 3.31
CA GLY A 113 -4.21 -13.03 2.29
C GLY A 113 -4.56 -11.65 2.84
N TYR A 114 -3.99 -10.59 2.27
CA TYR A 114 -4.03 -9.22 2.79
C TYR A 114 -4.65 -8.25 1.77
N GLY A 115 -5.82 -7.68 2.07
CA GLY A 115 -6.45 -6.64 1.25
C GLY A 115 -5.74 -5.28 1.32
N GLU A 116 -6.40 -4.21 0.84
CA GLU A 116 -5.88 -2.84 0.93
C GLU A 116 -5.57 -2.46 2.41
N PRO A 117 -4.34 -2.01 2.73
CA PRO A 117 -3.98 -1.57 4.07
C PRO A 117 -4.38 -0.11 4.32
N VAL A 118 -5.15 0.17 5.37
CA VAL A 118 -5.49 1.54 5.77
C VAL A 118 -4.63 1.96 6.96
N PHE A 119 -3.86 3.03 6.83
CA PHE A 119 -3.13 3.62 7.94
C PHE A 119 -4.06 4.47 8.82
N ILE A 120 -3.90 4.34 10.14
CA ILE A 120 -4.65 5.09 11.15
C ILE A 120 -3.64 5.71 12.13
N PRO A 121 -3.49 7.04 12.18
CA PRO A 121 -2.57 7.67 13.13
C PRO A 121 -3.01 7.43 14.57
N ARG A 122 -2.05 7.23 15.48
CA ARG A 122 -2.32 7.26 16.91
C ARG A 122 -2.68 8.69 17.33
N GLU A 123 -3.54 8.82 18.34
CA GLU A 123 -3.74 10.11 18.99
C GLU A 123 -2.40 10.62 19.56
N ASN A 124 -2.06 11.88 19.29
CA ASN A 124 -0.78 12.47 19.66
C ASN A 124 0.43 11.68 19.12
N ALA A 125 0.34 11.17 17.88
CA ALA A 125 1.43 10.46 17.20
C ALA A 125 2.76 11.23 17.26
N GLN A 126 3.84 10.53 17.61
CA GLN A 126 5.18 11.11 17.78
C GLN A 126 6.07 10.97 16.53
N SER A 127 5.70 10.08 15.62
CA SER A 127 6.35 9.90 14.31
C SER A 127 5.29 9.67 13.22
N GLU A 128 5.69 9.80 11.95
CA GLU A 128 4.80 9.63 10.80
C GLU A 128 4.11 8.25 10.78
N ASP A 129 4.83 7.20 11.20
CA ASP A 129 4.33 5.83 11.29
C ASP A 129 3.88 5.42 12.70
N ASP A 130 3.74 6.37 13.65
CA ASP A 130 3.17 6.09 14.97
C ASP A 130 1.65 5.96 14.88
N GLY A 131 1.22 4.73 14.66
CA GLY A 131 -0.18 4.42 14.42
C GLY A 131 -0.38 2.95 14.15
N TYR A 132 -1.41 2.67 13.37
CA TYR A 132 -1.88 1.33 13.09
C TYR A 132 -2.07 1.14 11.59
N VAL A 133 -1.88 -0.08 11.11
CA VAL A 133 -2.29 -0.50 9.78
C VAL A 133 -3.42 -1.51 9.92
N MET A 134 -4.58 -1.18 9.36
CA MET A 134 -5.77 -2.01 9.38
C MET A 134 -5.96 -2.67 8.01
N VAL A 135 -6.20 -3.98 7.99
CA VAL A 135 -6.40 -4.76 6.77
C VAL A 135 -7.55 -5.73 6.94
N LEU A 136 -8.36 -5.90 5.89
CA LEU A 136 -9.18 -7.10 5.75
C LEU A 136 -8.28 -8.25 5.32
N ARG A 137 -8.19 -9.28 6.15
CA ARG A 137 -7.33 -10.45 5.96
C ARG A 137 -8.20 -11.68 5.69
N LEU A 138 -8.02 -12.34 4.55
CA LEU A 138 -8.72 -13.58 4.23
C LEU A 138 -8.01 -14.76 4.91
N ASP A 139 -8.72 -15.54 5.71
CA ASP A 139 -8.24 -16.84 6.21
C ASP A 139 -8.68 -17.94 5.23
N ASN A 140 -7.72 -18.54 4.54
CA ASN A 140 -7.96 -19.59 3.55
C ASN A 140 -8.28 -20.96 4.19
N GLU A 141 -7.95 -21.17 5.47
CA GLU A 141 -8.28 -22.42 6.16
C GLU A 141 -9.77 -22.47 6.51
N THR A 142 -10.34 -21.36 6.99
CA THR A 142 -11.75 -21.26 7.38
C THR A 142 -12.64 -20.67 6.28
N THR A 143 -12.05 -20.08 5.24
CA THR A 143 -12.77 -19.31 4.21
C THR A 143 -13.60 -18.16 4.82
N THR A 144 -13.08 -17.53 5.87
CA THR A 144 -13.66 -16.33 6.50
C THR A 144 -12.69 -15.17 6.44
N SER A 145 -13.10 -13.98 6.85
CA SER A 145 -12.21 -12.81 6.92
C SER A 145 -12.03 -12.32 8.34
N ASP A 146 -10.87 -11.75 8.61
CA ASP A 146 -10.59 -10.96 9.80
C ASP A 146 -10.43 -9.50 9.42
N LEU A 147 -10.77 -8.59 10.33
CA LEU A 147 -10.18 -7.25 10.34
C LEU A 147 -8.98 -7.28 11.29
N ALA A 148 -7.78 -7.32 10.73
CA ALA A 148 -6.54 -7.37 11.49
C ALA A 148 -5.92 -5.97 11.59
N VAL A 149 -5.41 -5.64 12.78
CA VAL A 149 -4.78 -4.35 13.09
C VAL A 149 -3.35 -4.60 13.52
N PHE A 150 -2.39 -3.96 12.86
CA PHE A 150 -0.96 -4.08 13.10
C PHE A 150 -0.40 -2.78 13.68
N ASP A 151 0.65 -2.83 14.51
CA ASP A 151 1.46 -1.64 14.79
C ASP A 151 2.19 -1.25 13.50
N ALA A 152 1.98 -0.02 13.03
CA ALA A 152 2.51 0.46 11.75
C ALA A 152 4.04 0.59 11.73
N ARG A 153 4.71 0.56 12.90
CA ARG A 153 6.17 0.51 13.05
C ARG A 153 6.74 -0.90 12.98
N ALA A 154 5.91 -1.92 13.17
CA ALA A 154 6.34 -3.30 13.31
C ALA A 154 5.37 -4.25 12.58
N ILE A 155 5.11 -4.00 11.29
CA ILE A 155 4.12 -4.75 10.50
C ILE A 155 4.44 -6.25 10.36
N THR A 156 5.68 -6.65 10.64
CA THR A 156 6.13 -8.05 10.65
C THR A 156 5.81 -8.78 11.96
N SER A 157 5.46 -8.04 13.02
CA SER A 157 4.98 -8.60 14.29
C SER A 157 3.49 -8.96 14.20
N ASP A 158 3.03 -9.81 15.12
CA ASP A 158 1.62 -10.22 15.17
C ASP A 158 0.67 -9.02 15.33
N PRO A 159 -0.55 -9.13 14.77
CA PRO A 159 -1.53 -8.06 14.88
C PRO A 159 -1.81 -7.75 16.36
N VAL A 160 -1.86 -6.45 16.68
CA VAL A 160 -2.17 -5.97 18.02
C VAL A 160 -3.65 -6.17 18.37
N ALA A 161 -4.51 -6.34 17.36
CA ALA A 161 -5.91 -6.73 17.51
C ALA A 161 -6.41 -7.46 16.26
N VAL A 162 -7.36 -8.38 16.46
CA VAL A 162 -8.03 -9.11 15.37
C VAL A 162 -9.53 -9.16 15.69
N VAL A 163 -10.36 -8.71 14.74
CA VAL A 163 -11.81 -8.89 14.77
C VAL A 163 -12.18 -9.99 13.79
N HIS A 164 -12.64 -11.12 14.30
CA HIS A 164 -13.05 -12.27 13.49
C HIS A 164 -14.44 -12.02 12.88
N LEU A 165 -14.55 -12.11 11.56
CA LEU A 165 -15.84 -12.04 10.88
C LEU A 165 -16.34 -13.47 10.59
N PRO A 166 -17.63 -13.77 10.84
CA PRO A 166 -18.17 -15.12 10.65
C PRO A 166 -18.36 -15.50 9.16
N VAL A 167 -17.98 -14.62 8.24
CA VAL A 167 -18.17 -14.77 6.80
C VAL A 167 -16.96 -14.22 6.05
N ARG A 168 -16.79 -14.67 4.80
CA ARG A 168 -15.85 -14.08 3.87
C ARG A 168 -16.30 -12.68 3.47
N VAL A 169 -15.41 -11.71 3.61
CA VAL A 169 -15.47 -10.45 2.87
C VAL A 169 -14.69 -10.68 1.57
N PRO A 170 -15.32 -10.62 0.38
CA PRO A 170 -14.59 -10.74 -0.88
C PRO A 170 -13.51 -9.67 -0.98
N ASN A 171 -12.40 -9.96 -1.66
CA ASN A 171 -11.37 -8.95 -1.94
C ASN A 171 -12.06 -7.76 -2.64
N GLY A 172 -12.18 -6.67 -1.90
CA GLY A 172 -12.80 -5.44 -2.36
C GLY A 172 -11.81 -4.57 -3.12
N PHE A 173 -12.17 -3.31 -3.26
CA PHE A 173 -11.29 -2.29 -3.82
C PHE A 173 -10.79 -1.39 -2.68
N HIS A 174 -11.47 -0.26 -2.47
CA HIS A 174 -10.99 0.77 -1.58
C HIS A 174 -11.82 0.89 -0.30
N GLY A 175 -11.15 1.25 0.79
CA GLY A 175 -11.72 1.70 2.04
C GLY A 175 -11.01 2.95 2.55
N ASN A 176 -11.61 3.60 3.55
CA ASN A 176 -11.00 4.73 4.24
C ASN A 176 -11.34 4.66 5.72
N TRP A 177 -10.45 5.18 6.56
CA TRP A 177 -10.73 5.46 7.96
C TRP A 177 -11.25 6.89 8.10
N VAL A 178 -12.31 7.07 8.89
CA VAL A 178 -12.84 8.39 9.22
C VAL A 178 -12.86 8.50 10.75
N PRO A 179 -12.10 9.43 11.35
CA PRO A 179 -12.13 9.63 12.80
C PRO A 179 -13.48 10.21 13.22
N GLU A 180 -13.90 9.93 14.45
CA GLU A 180 -15.11 10.53 15.02
C GLU A 180 -14.94 12.06 15.17
N GLY A 181 -15.93 12.84 14.74
CA GLY A 181 -15.97 14.30 14.94
C GLY A 181 -15.36 15.17 13.83
N GLN A 182 -15.23 14.66 12.61
CA GLN A 182 -15.01 15.48 11.40
C GLN A 182 -16.31 16.14 10.89
#